data_AF-A0A529Q0U0-F1
#
_entry.id   AF-A0A529Q0U0-F1
#
_cell.length_a   1.000
_cell.length_b   1.000
_cell.length_c   1.000
_cell.angle_alpha   90.00
_cell.angle_beta   90.00
_cell.angle_gamma   90.00
#
_symmetry.space_group_name_H-M   'P 1'
#
loop_
_entity.id
_entity.type
_entity.pdbx_description
1 polymer ?
#
loop_
_entity_poly.entity_id
_entity_poly.type
_entity_poly.pdbx_seq_one_letter_code
_entity_poly.pdbx_strand_id
1 'polypeptide(L)'
;HMAFKGTKRRSAFQIASEIENVGGEINAATSVETTSYYARVLSDDVPLAVDILADILQESEFDPDELEREQHVILQEIGAAHDTPDDIVFDRFTETAFRHQTIGRSILGTPE
;
A
#
# COMPACT_ATOMS: atom_id res chain seq x y z
N HIS A 1 -0.54 -1.75 2.13
CA HIS A 1 -0.82 -2.84 3.08
C HIS A 1 -0.97 -2.29 4.49
N MET A 2 0.00 -2.50 5.40
CA MET A 2 -0.20 -2.26 6.84
C MET A 2 -0.58 -0.83 7.25
N ALA A 3 -0.15 0.20 6.51
CA ALA A 3 -0.49 1.60 6.83
C ALA A 3 -2.02 1.86 6.93
N PHE A 4 -2.85 1.09 6.23
CA PHE A 4 -4.31 1.24 6.25
C PHE A 4 -5.01 0.35 7.27
N LYS A 5 -4.26 -0.42 8.05
CA LYS A 5 -4.81 -1.42 8.98
C LYS A 5 -5.20 -0.89 10.35
N GLY A 6 -4.88 0.38 10.60
CA GLY A 6 -5.27 1.08 11.80
C GLY A 6 -4.18 2.05 12.24
N THR A 7 -4.59 3.04 13.02
CA THR A 7 -3.75 3.96 13.77
C THR A 7 -4.18 3.91 15.23
N LYS A 8 -3.43 4.57 16.11
CA LYS A 8 -3.84 4.75 17.51
C LYS A 8 -5.19 5.46 17.68
N ARG A 9 -5.60 6.25 16.67
CA ARG A 9 -6.82 7.08 16.69
C ARG A 9 -7.97 6.46 15.91
N ARG A 10 -7.68 5.64 14.90
CA ARG A 10 -8.67 5.14 13.93
C ARG A 10 -8.42 3.67 13.59
N SER A 11 -9.48 2.86 13.64
CA SER A 11 -9.46 1.53 13.04
C SER A 11 -9.39 1.60 11.51
N ALA A 12 -8.98 0.50 10.86
CA ALA A 12 -9.03 0.36 9.40
C ALA A 12 -10.39 0.75 8.80
N PHE A 13 -11.48 0.33 9.45
CA PHE A 13 -12.84 0.66 9.03
C PHE A 13 -13.14 2.16 9.13
N GLN A 14 -12.68 2.85 10.18
CA GLN A 14 -12.86 4.30 10.32
C GLN A 14 -12.07 5.07 9.25
N ILE A 15 -10.83 4.65 8.96
CA ILE A 15 -10.02 5.25 7.90
C ILE A 15 -10.75 5.22 6.56
N ALA A 16 -11.30 4.06 6.18
CA ALA A 16 -12.04 3.90 4.93
C ALA A 16 -13.37 4.67 4.95
N SER A 17 -14.20 4.44 5.99
CA SER A 17 -15.54 5.00 6.04
C SER A 17 -15.58 6.52 6.21
N GLU A 18 -14.65 7.14 6.94
CA GLU A 18 -14.60 8.61 7.07
C GLU A 18 -14.35 9.29 5.71
N ILE A 19 -13.46 8.73 4.88
CA ILE A 19 -13.19 9.23 3.52
C ILE A 19 -14.36 8.92 2.57
N GLU A 20 -14.92 7.72 2.60
CA GLU A 20 -16.05 7.34 1.74
C GLU A 20 -17.32 8.15 2.05
N ASN A 21 -17.55 8.51 3.31
CA ASN A 21 -18.71 9.31 3.73
C ASN A 21 -18.72 10.72 3.13
N VAL A 22 -17.56 11.25 2.73
CA VAL A 22 -17.43 12.53 2.02
C VAL A 22 -17.29 12.34 0.50
N GLY A 23 -17.56 11.13 -0.01
CA GLY A 23 -17.43 10.78 -1.42
C GLY A 23 -15.98 10.73 -1.93
N GLY A 24 -15.02 10.64 -1.01
CA GLY A 24 -13.60 10.57 -1.32
C GLY A 24 -13.11 9.16 -1.59
N GLU A 25 -11.86 9.08 -2.04
CA GLU A 25 -11.07 7.84 -2.05
C GLU A 25 -9.69 8.12 -1.43
N ILE A 26 -9.11 7.11 -0.79
CA ILE A 26 -7.76 7.14 -0.24
C ILE A 26 -7.03 5.89 -0.71
N ASN A 27 -5.76 6.04 -1.09
CA ASN A 27 -4.97 4.93 -1.59
C ASN A 27 -3.47 5.18 -1.39
N ALA A 28 -2.65 4.18 -1.67
CA ALA A 28 -1.21 4.28 -1.73
C ALA A 28 -0.64 3.47 -2.89
N ALA A 29 0.53 3.87 -3.35
CA ALA A 29 1.29 3.14 -4.35
C ALA A 29 2.78 3.17 -4.01
N THR A 30 3.46 2.05 -4.22
CA THR A 30 4.91 1.90 -4.06
C THR A 30 5.52 1.62 -5.42
N SER A 31 6.58 2.35 -5.74
CA SER A 31 7.49 2.09 -6.86
C SER A 31 8.89 1.82 -6.30
N VAL A 32 9.86 1.62 -7.18
CA VAL A 32 11.23 1.26 -6.80
C VAL A 32 11.90 2.34 -5.93
N GLU A 33 11.63 3.62 -6.19
CA GLU A 33 12.28 4.75 -5.50
C GLU A 33 11.30 5.71 -4.81
N THR A 34 9.98 5.48 -4.95
CA THR A 34 8.96 6.40 -4.44
C THR A 34 7.79 5.62 -3.84
N THR A 35 7.33 6.06 -2.68
CA THR A 35 6.05 5.64 -2.10
C THR A 35 5.14 6.86 -2.02
N SER A 36 3.91 6.71 -2.47
CA SER A 36 2.88 7.75 -2.43
C SER A 36 1.71 7.29 -1.58
N TYR A 37 1.24 8.18 -0.72
CA TYR A 37 -0.04 8.07 -0.02
C TYR A 37 -0.86 9.29 -0.44
N TYR A 38 -2.07 9.07 -0.92
CA TYR A 38 -2.89 10.14 -1.46
C TYR A 38 -4.37 9.93 -1.16
N ALA A 39 -5.10 11.04 -1.17
CA ALA A 39 -6.54 11.05 -1.07
C ALA A 39 -7.10 12.00 -2.13
N ARG A 40 -8.24 11.64 -2.71
CA ARG A 40 -9.04 12.50 -3.58
C ARG A 40 -10.36 12.77 -2.90
N VAL A 41 -10.62 14.04 -2.60
CA VAL A 41 -11.80 14.51 -1.87
C VAL A 41 -12.32 15.81 -2.51
N LEU A 42 -13.51 16.24 -2.12
CA LEU A 42 -14.01 17.58 -2.44
C LEU A 42 -13.21 18.65 -1.69
N SER A 43 -13.23 19.89 -2.19
CA SER A 43 -12.42 21.00 -1.65
C SER A 43 -12.63 21.22 -0.16
N ASP A 44 -13.87 21.06 0.29
CA ASP A 44 -14.28 21.38 1.66
C ASP A 44 -13.80 20.31 2.66
N ASP A 45 -13.48 19.11 2.16
CA ASP A 45 -13.04 17.95 2.95
C ASP A 45 -11.52 17.75 2.94
N VAL A 46 -10.76 18.64 2.29
CA VAL A 46 -9.29 18.60 2.32
C VAL A 46 -8.72 18.56 3.75
N PRO A 47 -9.24 19.30 4.74
CA PRO A 47 -8.77 19.18 6.13
C PRO A 47 -8.91 17.77 6.71
N LEU A 48 -10.00 17.06 6.39
CA LEU A 48 -10.22 15.67 6.81
C LEU A 48 -9.20 14.74 6.17
N ALA A 49 -9.00 14.85 4.86
CA ALA A 49 -8.03 14.04 4.12
C ALA A 49 -6.61 14.22 4.65
N VAL A 50 -6.21 15.46 4.96
CA VAL A 50 -4.89 15.75 5.53
C VAL A 50 -4.73 15.17 6.93
N ASP A 51 -5.75 15.27 7.81
CA ASP A 51 -5.68 14.65 9.14
C ASP A 51 -5.56 13.12 9.05
N ILE A 52 -6.32 12.47 8.15
CA ILE A 52 -6.26 11.02 7.97
C ILE A 52 -4.90 10.59 7.41
N LEU A 53 -4.37 11.26 6.38
CA LEU A 53 -3.05 10.95 5.83
C LEU A 53 -1.94 11.19 6.87
N ALA A 54 -2.04 12.26 7.66
CA ALA A 54 -1.08 12.55 8.73
C ALA A 54 -1.10 11.49 9.83
N ASP A 55 -2.29 11.00 10.19
CA ASP A 55 -2.51 9.93 11.18
C ASP A 55 -1.93 8.60 10.70
N ILE A 56 -2.19 8.22 9.45
CA ILE A 56 -1.61 7.02 8.82
C ILE A 56 -0.07 7.10 8.80
N LEU A 57 0.49 8.25 8.41
CA LEU A 57 1.94 8.37 8.25
C LEU A 57 2.71 8.41 9.57
N GLN A 58 2.08 8.82 10.67
CA GLN A 58 2.77 9.07 11.94
C GLN A 58 2.37 8.11 13.07
N GLU A 59 1.15 7.60 13.06
CA GLU A 59 0.54 6.90 14.19
C GLU A 59 -0.08 5.54 13.81
N SER A 60 0.29 4.97 12.66
CA SER A 60 -0.11 3.61 12.28
C SER A 60 0.26 2.58 13.35
N GLU A 61 -0.68 1.70 13.66
CA GLU A 61 -0.47 0.54 14.52
C GLU A 61 -0.23 -0.70 13.66
N PHE A 62 0.82 -1.46 14.01
CA PHE A 62 1.18 -2.70 13.35
C PHE A 62 0.77 -3.88 14.23
N ASP A 63 -0.55 -4.10 14.32
CA ASP A 63 -1.11 -5.22 15.08
C ASP A 63 -0.55 -6.56 14.53
N PRO A 64 -0.01 -7.44 15.39
CA PRO A 64 0.58 -8.70 14.96
C PRO A 64 -0.38 -9.64 14.22
N ASP A 65 -1.64 -9.73 14.66
CA ASP A 65 -2.64 -10.62 14.06
C ASP A 65 -3.08 -10.09 12.69
N GLU A 66 -3.12 -8.78 12.51
CA GLU A 66 -3.36 -8.16 11.21
C GLU A 66 -2.15 -8.27 10.28
N LEU A 67 -0.93 -8.20 10.81
CA LEU A 67 0.30 -8.41 10.04
C LEU A 67 0.36 -9.83 9.46
N GLU A 68 0.06 -10.85 10.27
CA GLU A 68 -0.02 -12.24 9.79
C GLU A 68 -1.07 -12.39 8.70
N ARG A 69 -2.26 -11.79 8.88
CA ARG A 69 -3.33 -11.83 7.85
C ARG A 69 -2.90 -11.14 6.56
N GLU A 70 -2.27 -9.98 6.66
CA GLU A 70 -1.83 -9.22 5.50
C GLU A 70 -0.68 -9.91 4.75
N GLN A 71 0.21 -10.63 5.44
CA GLN A 71 1.23 -11.44 4.78
C GLN A 71 0.60 -12.48 3.84
N HIS A 72 -0.51 -13.11 4.23
CA HIS A 72 -1.22 -14.06 3.37
C HIS A 72 -1.81 -13.37 2.13
N VAL A 73 -2.33 -12.14 2.28
CA VAL A 73 -2.82 -11.34 1.15
C VAL A 73 -1.68 -11.05 0.17
N ILE A 74 -0.52 -10.61 0.66
CA ILE A 74 0.66 -10.30 -0.17
C ILE A 74 1.15 -11.55 -0.92
N LEU A 75 1.13 -12.73 -0.29
CA LEU A 75 1.46 -13.99 -0.98
C LEU A 75 0.50 -14.30 -2.14
N GLN A 76 -0.79 -13.97 -2.01
CA GLN A 76 -1.75 -14.10 -3.12
C GLN A 76 -1.47 -13.07 -4.22
N GLU A 77 -1.10 -11.84 -3.88
CA GLU A 77 -0.75 -10.80 -4.86
C GLU A 77 0.50 -11.16 -5.66
N ILE A 78 1.54 -11.70 -5.00
CA ILE A 78 2.71 -12.25 -5.69
C ILE A 78 2.28 -13.34 -6.68
N GLY A 79 1.42 -14.28 -6.25
CA GLY A 79 0.88 -15.32 -7.13
C GLY A 79 0.13 -14.75 -8.34
N ALA A 80 -0.77 -13.79 -8.12
CA ALA A 80 -1.55 -13.15 -9.17
C ALA A 80 -0.66 -12.39 -10.18
N ALA A 81 0.40 -11.72 -9.72
CA ALA A 81 1.37 -11.07 -10.59
C ALA A 81 2.13 -12.09 -11.44
N HIS A 82 2.51 -13.24 -10.86
CA HIS A 82 3.15 -14.34 -11.61
C HIS A 82 2.24 -14.97 -12.67
N ASP A 83 0.93 -14.99 -12.42
CA ASP A 83 -0.08 -15.49 -13.36
C ASP A 83 -0.46 -14.47 -14.46
N THR A 84 0.14 -13.27 -14.44
CA THR A 84 -0.10 -12.18 -15.40
C THR A 84 1.17 -11.91 -16.23
N PRO A 85 1.33 -12.55 -17.41
CA PRO A 85 2.57 -12.51 -18.19
C PRO A 85 3.03 -11.11 -18.62
N ASP A 86 2.08 -10.22 -18.88
CA ASP A 86 2.29 -8.83 -19.26
C ASP A 86 2.82 -7.95 -18.13
N ASP A 87 2.59 -8.33 -16.87
CA ASP A 87 3.17 -7.66 -15.71
C ASP A 87 4.55 -8.24 -15.37
N ILE A 88 4.64 -9.57 -15.20
CA ILE A 88 5.88 -10.23 -14.75
C ILE A 88 7.06 -10.05 -15.72
N VAL A 89 6.79 -9.80 -17.01
CA VAL A 89 7.86 -9.54 -18.00
C VAL A 89 8.69 -8.31 -17.64
N PHE A 90 8.08 -7.27 -17.06
CA PHE A 90 8.79 -6.05 -16.66
C PHE A 90 9.65 -6.28 -15.42
N ASP A 91 9.18 -7.08 -14.47
CA ASP A 91 9.97 -7.50 -13.32
C ASP A 91 11.20 -8.31 -13.76
N ARG A 92 11.02 -9.29 -14.65
CA ARG A 92 12.12 -10.10 -15.19
C ARG A 92 13.12 -9.28 -16.00
N PHE A 93 12.64 -8.33 -16.78
CA PHE A 93 13.49 -7.39 -17.49
C PHE A 93 14.36 -6.58 -16.52
N THR A 94 13.74 -6.00 -15.51
CA THR A 94 14.41 -5.14 -14.51
C THR A 94 15.43 -5.94 -13.68
N GLU A 95 15.06 -7.13 -13.21
CA GLU A 95 15.95 -8.07 -12.53
C GLU A 95 17.17 -8.43 -13.38
N THR A 96 16.96 -8.67 -14.68
CA THR A 96 18.02 -9.03 -15.62
C THR A 96 18.92 -7.85 -15.97
N ALA A 97 18.35 -6.65 -16.16
CA ALA A 97 19.09 -5.43 -16.49
C ALA A 97 19.96 -4.96 -15.31
N PHE A 98 19.46 -5.12 -14.08
CA PHE A 98 20.10 -4.62 -12.86
C PHE A 98 20.50 -5.73 -11.90
N ARG A 99 21.11 -6.80 -12.43
CA ARG A 99 21.57 -7.94 -11.62
C ARG A 99 22.44 -7.49 -10.46
N HIS A 100 22.19 -8.12 -9.30
CA HIS A 100 22.90 -7.88 -8.05
C HIS A 100 22.77 -6.44 -7.50
N GLN A 101 21.85 -5.64 -8.03
CA GLN A 101 21.54 -4.30 -7.54
C GLN A 101 20.15 -4.27 -6.92
N THR A 102 19.93 -3.37 -5.95
CA THR A 102 18.65 -3.25 -5.24
C THR A 102 17.51 -2.78 -6.15
N ILE A 103 17.80 -1.91 -7.12
CA ILE A 103 16.83 -1.39 -8.10
C ILE A 103 16.25 -2.50 -9.01
N GLY A 104 16.94 -3.64 -9.11
CA GLY A 104 16.50 -4.81 -9.87
C GLY A 104 15.53 -5.73 -9.14
N ARG A 105 15.28 -5.50 -7.84
CA ARG A 105 14.42 -6.36 -7.03
C ARG A 105 12.95 -6.03 -7.26
N SER A 106 12.09 -7.05 -7.27
CA SER A 106 10.64 -6.84 -7.35
C SER A 106 10.15 -6.04 -6.14
N ILE A 107 9.17 -5.16 -6.38
CA ILE A 107 8.55 -4.33 -5.34
C ILE A 107 7.81 -5.20 -4.31
N LEU A 108 7.21 -6.31 -4.76
CA LEU A 108 6.49 -7.25 -3.90
C LEU A 108 7.42 -8.14 -3.06
N GLY A 109 8.72 -8.18 -3.38
CA GLY A 109 9.69 -9.03 -2.71
C GLY A 109 9.62 -10.50 -3.17
N THR A 110 9.87 -11.41 -2.23
CA THR A 110 9.86 -12.86 -2.42
C THR A 110 8.89 -13.52 -1.45
N PRO A 111 8.40 -14.74 -1.74
CA PRO A 111 7.59 -15.50 -0.78
C PRO A 111 8.31 -15.84 0.53
N GLU A 112 9.65 -15.95 0.50
CA GLU A 112 10.53 -16.08 1.68
C GLU A 112 10.85 -14.74 2.34
#